data_AF-A0A954JX05-F1
#
_entry.id   AF-A0A954JX05-F1
#
_cell.length_a   1.000
_cell.length_b   1.000
_cell.length_c   1.000
_cell.angle_alpha   90.00
_cell.angle_beta   90.00
_cell.angle_gamma   90.00
#
_symmetry.space_group_name_H-M   'P 1'
#
loop_
_entity.id
_entity.type
_entity.pdbx_description
1 polymer ?
#
loop_
_entity_poly.entity_id
_entity_poly.type
_entity_poly.pdbx_seq_one_letter_code
_entity_poly.pdbx_strand_id
1 'polypeptide(L)'
;MTASRVIRVFWPELILIGILAGILRAFAARGELWLDEIWSLAMVRQTIKNPIEIITVLKLDNNHFINSLWIWFQPDSALDFDFRLLSILAGSLGVMFAAAVCGQHGRLSMWFGAIIIGTSYLQVHYSSEARGYGPLCAAVLGAVWLDQKSRQSPGIIWEVLYSVSCVSGFLAHAAFLQYWLPAVLLTCWSFFRPRPTSPSGQNYVLITAQVVFRIALPGAWFLWIWRTNLSQMQVAGGSVVAYWKVIVDTMSLSVGVSPGLPAAAIGAGIMLILSLFVVRFLLKTEPNDAFLLIFSAVVVPAILLLVMNRQDIYPRYFLIGTLLFQLSLARWIASLLETEDGPQR
;
A
#
# COMPACT_ATOMS: atom_id res chain seq x y z
N MET A 1 29.45 0.47 7.23
CA MET A 1 28.96 -0.46 8.27
C MET A 1 28.27 0.39 9.33
N THR A 2 26.96 0.56 9.20
CA THR A 2 26.15 1.25 10.21
C THR A 2 25.88 0.27 11.35
N ALA A 3 26.12 0.71 12.59
CA ALA A 3 25.80 -0.05 13.79
C ALA A 3 24.37 -0.61 13.68
N SER A 4 24.19 -1.89 14.01
CA SER A 4 22.89 -2.54 14.05
C SER A 4 22.01 -1.82 15.08
N ARG A 5 21.24 -0.81 14.64
CA ARG A 5 20.19 -0.20 15.46
C ARG A 5 19.18 -1.30 15.75
N VAL A 6 19.21 -1.82 16.98
CA VAL A 6 18.18 -2.74 17.49
C VAL A 6 16.84 -2.02 17.36
N ILE A 7 15.94 -2.54 16.51
CA ILE A 7 14.58 -1.99 16.41
C ILE A 7 13.91 -2.19 17.76
N ARG A 8 13.64 -1.09 18.45
CA ARG A 8 12.68 -1.08 19.55
C ARG A 8 11.29 -1.00 18.92
N VAL A 9 10.59 -2.13 18.93
CA VAL A 9 9.16 -2.14 18.63
C VAL A 9 8.44 -1.65 19.87
N PHE A 10 7.82 -0.48 19.76
CA PHE A 10 7.05 0.15 20.82
C PHE A 10 5.63 -0.45 20.84
N TRP A 11 5.49 -1.70 21.28
CA TRP A 11 4.22 -2.43 21.21
C TRP A 11 3.03 -1.69 21.82
N PRO A 12 3.13 -1.07 23.02
CA PRO A 12 2.01 -0.31 23.59
C PRO A 12 1.58 0.85 22.68
N GLU A 13 2.53 1.60 22.12
CA GLU A 13 2.25 2.70 21.20
C GLU A 13 1.65 2.20 19.89
N LEU A 14 2.14 1.08 19.34
CA LEU A 14 1.56 0.49 18.13
C LEU A 14 0.12 0.04 18.34
N ILE A 15 -0.18 -0.56 19.49
CA ILE A 15 -1.56 -0.94 19.86
C ILE A 15 -2.43 0.31 19.98
N LEU A 16 -1.96 1.34 20.68
CA LEU A 16 -2.67 2.62 20.79
C LEU A 16 -2.92 3.26 19.42
N ILE A 17 -1.91 3.30 18.56
CA ILE A 17 -2.00 3.80 17.18
C ILE A 17 -3.06 3.02 16.40
N GLY A 18 -3.05 1.68 16.49
CA GLY A 18 -4.04 0.82 15.83
C GLY A 18 -5.47 1.11 16.31
N ILE A 19 -5.67 1.26 17.63
CA ILE A 19 -6.98 1.59 18.21
C ILE A 19 -7.46 2.96 17.73
N LEU A 20 -6.62 4.00 17.80
CA LEU A 20 -6.99 5.35 17.37
C LEU A 20 -7.28 5.41 15.87
N ALA A 21 -6.48 4.71 15.06
CA ALA A 21 -6.69 4.59 13.62
C ALA A 21 -8.01 3.88 13.29
N GLY A 22 -8.36 2.85 14.06
CA GLY A 22 -9.61 2.10 13.93
C GLY A 22 -10.83 2.92 14.33
N ILE A 23 -10.75 3.68 15.42
CA ILE A 23 -11.82 4.58 15.85
C ILE A 23 -12.10 5.61 14.74
N LEU A 24 -11.08 6.27 14.21
CA LEU A 24 -11.25 7.27 13.14
C LEU A 24 -11.92 6.67 11.89
N ARG A 25 -11.48 5.48 11.47
CA ARG A 25 -12.04 4.77 10.31
C ARG A 25 -13.47 4.31 10.56
N ALA A 26 -13.78 3.81 11.76
CA ALA A 26 -15.14 3.45 12.15
C ALA A 26 -16.08 4.66 12.13
N PHE A 27 -15.61 5.83 12.59
CA PHE A 27 -16.37 7.08 12.50
C PHE A 27 -16.60 7.53 11.06
N ALA A 28 -15.62 7.36 10.18
CA ALA A 28 -15.70 7.67 8.75
C ALA A 28 -16.58 6.67 7.98
N ALA A 29 -16.67 5.42 8.44
CA ALA A 29 -17.46 4.33 7.87
C ALA A 29 -18.96 4.37 8.26
N ARG A 30 -19.45 5.47 8.85
CA ARG A 30 -20.86 5.63 9.22
C ARG A 30 -21.70 6.05 8.02
N GLY A 31 -22.97 5.68 8.05
CA GLY A 31 -23.94 5.99 6.99
C GLY A 31 -24.15 4.82 6.04
N GLU A 32 -25.01 5.04 5.05
CA GLU A 32 -25.43 4.05 4.07
C GLU A 32 -24.27 3.60 3.17
N LEU A 33 -24.40 2.41 2.57
CA LEU A 33 -23.46 1.92 1.55
C LEU A 33 -23.37 2.89 0.36
N TRP A 34 -22.14 3.15 -0.07
CA TRP A 34 -21.86 3.88 -1.31
C TRP A 34 -22.24 3.05 -2.52
N LEU A 35 -22.43 3.72 -3.66
CA LEU A 35 -22.81 3.07 -4.92
C LEU A 35 -21.90 1.88 -5.28
N ASP A 36 -20.58 2.04 -5.16
CA ASP A 36 -19.62 0.96 -5.44
C ASP A 36 -19.74 -0.22 -4.45
N GLU A 37 -20.10 0.05 -3.20
CA GLU A 37 -20.30 -0.98 -2.16
C GLU A 37 -21.61 -1.75 -2.40
N ILE A 38 -22.70 -1.03 -2.72
CA ILE A 38 -23.98 -1.63 -3.11
C ILE A 38 -23.79 -2.51 -4.34
N TRP A 39 -23.01 -2.06 -5.31
CA TRP A 39 -22.72 -2.84 -6.50
C TRP A 39 -21.92 -4.11 -6.17
N SER A 40 -20.86 -4.00 -5.37
CA SER A 40 -20.11 -5.18 -4.88
C SER A 40 -21.03 -6.18 -4.19
N LEU A 41 -21.91 -5.71 -3.29
CA LEU A 41 -22.87 -6.54 -2.59
C LEU A 41 -23.84 -7.23 -3.56
N ALA A 42 -24.45 -6.48 -4.48
CA ALA A 42 -25.39 -7.02 -5.46
C ALA A 42 -24.74 -8.09 -6.34
N MET A 43 -23.52 -7.85 -6.83
CA MET A 43 -22.78 -8.83 -7.64
C MET A 43 -22.52 -10.12 -6.89
N VAL A 44 -22.03 -10.03 -5.65
CA VAL A 44 -21.74 -11.20 -4.81
C VAL A 44 -23.03 -11.99 -4.56
N ARG A 45 -24.11 -11.34 -4.13
CA ARG A 45 -25.38 -12.01 -3.77
C ARG A 45 -26.10 -12.63 -4.97
N GLN A 46 -26.05 -11.98 -6.13
CA GLN A 46 -26.82 -12.40 -7.31
C GLN A 46 -26.07 -13.40 -8.18
N THR A 47 -24.74 -13.38 -8.17
CA THR A 47 -23.92 -14.14 -9.14
C THR A 47 -23.19 -15.31 -8.50
N ILE A 48 -22.77 -15.19 -7.23
CA ILE A 48 -21.78 -16.07 -6.63
C ILE A 48 -22.44 -17.14 -5.76
N LYS A 49 -22.24 -18.40 -6.12
CA LYS A 49 -22.75 -19.57 -5.40
C LYS A 49 -21.69 -20.22 -4.52
N ASN A 50 -20.42 -20.06 -4.86
CA ASN A 50 -19.29 -20.56 -4.07
C ASN A 50 -18.12 -19.57 -4.08
N PRO A 51 -17.21 -19.61 -3.08
CA PRO A 51 -16.12 -18.66 -2.96
C PRO A 51 -15.15 -18.59 -4.16
N ILE A 52 -14.93 -19.70 -4.87
CA ILE A 52 -13.96 -19.71 -5.98
C ILE A 52 -14.47 -18.93 -7.20
N GLU A 53 -15.79 -18.82 -7.37
CA GLU A 53 -16.43 -18.01 -8.43
C GLU A 53 -16.13 -16.51 -8.30
N ILE A 54 -15.74 -16.03 -7.11
CA ILE A 54 -15.28 -14.65 -6.92
C ILE A 54 -14.09 -14.35 -7.82
N ILE A 55 -13.22 -15.33 -8.06
CA ILE A 55 -12.04 -15.15 -8.92
C ILE A 55 -12.35 -15.60 -10.36
N THR A 56 -13.11 -16.68 -10.54
CA THR A 56 -13.29 -17.30 -11.87
C THR A 56 -14.47 -16.76 -12.67
N VAL A 57 -15.50 -16.22 -12.02
CA VAL A 57 -16.75 -15.74 -12.65
C VAL A 57 -16.86 -14.22 -12.60
N LEU A 58 -16.59 -13.61 -11.44
CA LEU A 58 -16.80 -12.17 -11.25
C LEU A 58 -15.71 -11.32 -11.93
N LYS A 59 -15.89 -11.01 -13.21
CA LYS A 59 -14.90 -10.31 -14.07
C LYS A 59 -15.22 -8.82 -14.26
N LEU A 60 -15.43 -8.13 -13.15
CA LEU A 60 -15.71 -6.69 -13.13
C LEU A 60 -14.60 -5.97 -12.36
N ASP A 61 -14.27 -4.75 -12.78
CA ASP A 61 -13.16 -4.01 -12.19
C ASP A 61 -13.40 -3.49 -10.76
N ASN A 62 -14.65 -3.52 -10.31
CA ASN A 62 -15.02 -3.30 -8.92
C ASN A 62 -14.93 -4.58 -8.05
N ASN A 63 -14.45 -5.70 -8.61
CA ASN A 63 -14.23 -6.92 -7.84
C ASN A 63 -12.88 -6.88 -7.09
N HIS A 64 -12.97 -6.85 -5.77
CA HIS A 64 -11.83 -6.93 -4.87
C HIS A 64 -11.86 -8.28 -4.14
N PHE A 65 -11.08 -9.28 -4.58
CA PHE A 65 -11.33 -10.68 -4.22
C PHE A 65 -11.48 -10.96 -2.71
N ILE A 66 -10.56 -10.47 -1.87
CA ILE A 66 -10.66 -10.64 -0.40
C ILE A 66 -11.90 -9.95 0.16
N ASN A 67 -12.25 -8.78 -0.35
CA ASN A 67 -13.41 -8.02 0.12
C ASN A 67 -14.72 -8.63 -0.37
N SER A 68 -14.81 -9.06 -1.62
CA SER A 68 -15.94 -9.83 -2.14
C SER A 68 -16.14 -11.13 -1.36
N LEU A 69 -15.05 -11.78 -0.94
CA LEU A 69 -15.11 -12.96 -0.08
C LEU A 69 -15.63 -12.60 1.31
N TRP A 70 -15.18 -11.48 1.89
CA TRP A 70 -15.71 -10.96 3.15
C TRP A 70 -17.22 -10.70 3.06
N ILE A 71 -17.68 -10.04 2.00
CA ILE A 71 -19.11 -9.79 1.73
C ILE A 71 -19.89 -11.10 1.62
N TRP A 72 -19.33 -12.11 0.95
CA TRP A 72 -19.95 -13.42 0.79
C TRP A 72 -20.18 -14.14 2.13
N PHE A 73 -19.25 -13.98 3.08
CA PHE A 73 -19.39 -14.56 4.43
C PHE A 73 -20.40 -13.84 5.33
N GLN A 74 -20.82 -12.61 5.00
CA GLN A 74 -21.79 -11.91 5.83
C GLN A 74 -23.20 -12.52 5.67
N PRO A 75 -24.01 -12.60 6.74
CA PRO A 75 -25.41 -12.98 6.61
C PRO A 75 -26.22 -11.88 5.90
N ASP A 76 -27.41 -12.23 5.39
CA ASP A 76 -28.33 -11.24 4.80
C ASP A 76 -28.87 -10.23 5.82
N SER A 77 -28.75 -10.54 7.12
CA SER A 77 -29.11 -9.64 8.23
C SER A 77 -27.95 -8.73 8.70
N ALA A 78 -26.81 -8.76 8.01
CA ALA A 78 -25.67 -7.92 8.36
C ALA A 78 -26.00 -6.44 8.19
N LEU A 79 -25.44 -5.60 9.06
CA LEU A 79 -25.55 -4.16 8.96
C LEU A 79 -24.55 -3.63 7.92
N ASP A 80 -24.80 -2.44 7.36
CA ASP A 80 -23.89 -1.77 6.42
C ASP A 80 -22.45 -1.66 6.95
N PHE A 81 -22.31 -1.48 8.26
CA PHE A 81 -21.03 -1.42 8.95
C PHE A 81 -20.24 -2.74 8.88
N ASP A 82 -20.91 -3.89 8.91
CA ASP A 82 -20.26 -5.21 8.93
C ASP A 82 -19.51 -5.48 7.62
N PHE A 83 -20.03 -4.98 6.50
CA PHE A 83 -19.37 -5.07 5.20
C PHE A 83 -18.07 -4.27 5.14
N ARG A 84 -17.94 -3.20 5.93
CA ARG A 84 -16.76 -2.32 5.99
C ARG A 84 -15.69 -2.80 6.97
N LEU A 85 -16.02 -3.71 7.88
CA LEU A 85 -15.16 -4.10 9.00
C LEU A 85 -13.78 -4.61 8.56
N LEU A 86 -13.71 -5.43 7.50
CA LEU A 86 -12.43 -5.89 6.95
C LEU A 86 -11.53 -4.71 6.54
N SER A 87 -12.09 -3.72 5.84
CA SER A 87 -11.36 -2.56 5.34
C SER A 87 -10.88 -1.68 6.49
N ILE A 88 -11.72 -1.48 7.51
CA ILE A 88 -11.39 -0.73 8.72
C ILE A 88 -10.25 -1.40 9.48
N LEU A 89 -10.35 -2.71 9.74
CA LEU A 89 -9.33 -3.46 10.46
C LEU A 89 -8.01 -3.49 9.69
N ALA A 90 -8.05 -3.75 8.39
CA ALA A 90 -6.85 -3.77 7.58
C ALA A 90 -6.22 -2.37 7.45
N GLY A 91 -7.01 -1.32 7.24
CA GLY A 91 -6.53 0.06 7.22
C GLY A 91 -5.85 0.46 8.53
N SER A 92 -6.42 0.06 9.67
CA SER A 92 -5.85 0.30 11.01
C SER A 92 -4.52 -0.43 11.18
N LEU A 93 -4.45 -1.70 10.75
CA LEU A 93 -3.22 -2.48 10.72
C LEU A 93 -2.18 -1.84 9.78
N GLY A 94 -2.61 -1.26 8.66
CA GLY A 94 -1.77 -0.47 7.77
C GLY A 94 -1.09 0.68 8.50
N VAL A 95 -1.82 1.46 9.32
CA VAL A 95 -1.23 2.54 10.13
C VAL A 95 -0.19 1.99 11.12
N MET A 96 -0.45 0.84 11.73
CA MET A 96 0.53 0.18 12.61
C MET A 96 1.80 -0.21 11.85
N PHE A 97 1.68 -0.75 10.63
CA PHE A 97 2.84 -1.05 9.79
C PHE A 97 3.60 0.21 9.38
N ALA A 98 2.92 1.30 9.00
CA ALA A 98 3.58 2.57 8.72
C ALA A 98 4.39 3.07 9.92
N ALA A 99 3.77 3.06 11.11
CA ALA A 99 4.45 3.43 12.34
C ALA A 99 5.67 2.52 12.62
N ALA A 100 5.53 1.21 12.42
CA ALA A 100 6.62 0.26 12.63
C ALA A 100 7.77 0.39 11.61
N VAL A 101 7.47 0.77 10.35
CA VAL A 101 8.46 1.10 9.33
C VAL A 101 9.22 2.36 9.71
N CYS A 102 8.50 3.44 10.05
CA CYS A 102 9.12 4.71 10.42
C CYS A 102 9.87 4.63 11.76
N GLY A 103 9.40 3.80 12.69
CA GLY A 103 9.96 3.64 14.04
C GLY A 103 11.37 3.05 14.07
N GLN A 104 11.85 2.48 12.96
CA GLN A 104 13.23 2.04 12.81
C GLN A 104 14.23 3.21 12.86
N HIS A 105 13.76 4.41 12.51
CA HIS A 105 14.58 5.62 12.51
C HIS A 105 14.50 6.40 13.83
N GLY A 106 13.46 6.18 14.63
CA GLY A 106 13.28 6.83 15.92
C GLY A 106 11.82 6.84 16.37
N ARG A 107 11.58 7.11 17.66
CA ARG A 107 10.21 7.21 18.21
C ARG A 107 9.43 8.38 17.61
N LEU A 108 10.12 9.48 17.27
CA LEU A 108 9.51 10.64 16.62
C LEU A 108 9.02 10.28 15.21
N SER A 109 9.87 9.62 14.42
CA SER A 109 9.53 9.11 13.09
C SER A 109 8.33 8.15 13.14
N MET A 110 8.26 7.24 14.13
CA MET A 110 7.10 6.36 14.35
C MET A 110 5.79 7.16 14.45
N TRP A 111 5.75 8.20 15.29
CA TRP A 111 4.56 9.04 15.47
C TRP A 111 4.22 9.83 14.22
N PHE A 112 5.20 10.40 13.50
CA PHE A 112 4.91 11.05 12.21
C PHE A 112 4.34 10.07 11.18
N GLY A 113 4.88 8.84 11.11
CA GLY A 113 4.35 7.80 10.24
C GLY A 113 2.90 7.45 10.58
N ALA A 114 2.60 7.30 11.87
CA ALA A 114 1.26 7.05 12.36
C ALA A 114 0.29 8.21 12.07
N ILE A 115 0.69 9.46 12.33
CA ILE A 115 -0.15 10.63 12.16
C ILE A 115 -0.42 10.87 10.68
N ILE A 116 0.62 11.00 9.85
CA ILE A 116 0.45 11.34 8.43
C ILE A 116 -0.38 10.28 7.69
N ILE A 117 -0.08 9.00 7.88
CA ILE A 117 -0.83 7.91 7.22
C ILE A 117 -2.20 7.72 7.88
N GLY A 118 -2.28 7.85 9.21
CA GLY A 118 -3.48 7.62 9.99
C GLY A 118 -4.57 8.66 9.75
N THR A 119 -4.20 9.91 9.47
CA THR A 119 -5.13 11.03 9.25
C THR A 119 -5.25 11.48 7.79
N SER A 120 -4.44 10.91 6.89
CA SER A 120 -4.53 11.18 5.44
C SER A 120 -5.93 10.89 4.91
N TYR A 121 -6.54 11.87 4.24
CA TYR A 121 -7.89 11.74 3.68
C TYR A 121 -8.02 10.50 2.80
N LEU A 122 -7.09 10.31 1.85
CA LEU A 122 -7.11 9.16 0.93
C LEU A 122 -7.04 7.84 1.70
N GLN A 123 -6.20 7.77 2.73
CA GLN A 123 -6.03 6.53 3.50
C GLN A 123 -7.24 6.24 4.36
N VAL A 124 -7.83 7.24 5.01
CA VAL A 124 -9.05 7.07 5.82
C VAL A 124 -10.22 6.68 4.92
N HIS A 125 -10.48 7.45 3.85
CA HIS A 125 -11.58 7.24 2.92
C HIS A 125 -11.53 5.82 2.30
N TYR A 126 -10.38 5.43 1.74
CA TYR A 126 -10.25 4.12 1.10
C TYR A 126 -10.16 2.93 2.08
N SER A 127 -10.04 3.18 3.38
CA SER A 127 -10.14 2.14 4.41
C SER A 127 -11.41 2.20 5.25
N SER A 128 -12.33 3.11 4.94
CA SER A 128 -13.68 3.15 5.53
C SER A 128 -14.76 2.54 4.63
N GLU A 129 -14.45 2.30 3.35
CA GLU A 129 -15.37 1.65 2.40
C GLU A 129 -15.15 0.12 2.39
N ALA A 130 -16.22 -0.64 2.14
CA ALA A 130 -16.26 -2.07 1.90
C ALA A 130 -15.64 -2.42 0.54
N ARG A 131 -14.35 -2.10 0.40
CA ARG A 131 -13.54 -2.26 -0.82
C ARG A 131 -12.14 -2.77 -0.47
N GLY A 132 -11.42 -3.22 -1.49
CA GLY A 132 -10.09 -3.83 -1.33
C GLY A 132 -8.95 -2.86 -1.02
N TYR A 133 -9.18 -1.56 -0.90
CA TYR A 133 -8.10 -0.58 -0.77
C TYR A 133 -7.45 -0.54 0.62
N GLY A 134 -8.22 -0.70 1.70
CA GLY A 134 -7.67 -0.85 3.07
C GLY A 134 -6.71 -2.05 3.16
N PRO A 135 -7.14 -3.27 2.78
CA PRO A 135 -6.27 -4.45 2.71
C PRO A 135 -5.07 -4.29 1.77
N LEU A 136 -5.26 -3.62 0.62
CA LEU A 136 -4.17 -3.30 -0.29
C LEU A 136 -3.07 -2.47 0.39
N CYS A 137 -3.44 -1.36 1.04
CA CYS A 137 -2.47 -0.47 1.68
C CYS A 137 -1.77 -1.16 2.85
N ALA A 138 -2.50 -1.96 3.63
CA ALA A 138 -1.95 -2.77 4.70
C ALA A 138 -0.93 -3.79 4.18
N ALA A 139 -1.23 -4.46 3.06
CA ALA A 139 -0.32 -5.40 2.40
C ALA A 139 0.95 -4.70 1.88
N VAL A 140 0.84 -3.50 1.28
CA VAL A 140 2.02 -2.75 0.83
C VAL A 140 2.92 -2.39 2.01
N LEU A 141 2.36 -1.79 3.07
CA LEU A 141 3.14 -1.39 4.24
C LEU A 141 3.70 -2.59 5.01
N GLY A 142 2.93 -3.68 5.10
CA GLY A 142 3.38 -4.95 5.66
C GLY A 142 4.56 -5.52 4.87
N ALA A 143 4.49 -5.53 3.54
CA ALA A 143 5.58 -5.98 2.68
C ALA A 143 6.84 -5.10 2.84
N VAL A 144 6.70 -3.77 2.92
CA VAL A 144 7.82 -2.86 3.20
C VAL A 144 8.46 -3.17 4.55
N TRP A 145 7.66 -3.35 5.60
CA TRP A 145 8.14 -3.69 6.94
C TRP A 145 8.86 -5.03 6.97
N LEU A 146 8.31 -6.05 6.30
CA LEU A 146 8.87 -7.40 6.22
C LEU A 146 10.17 -7.43 5.40
N ASP A 147 10.27 -6.64 4.32
CA ASP A 147 11.53 -6.49 3.58
C ASP A 147 12.62 -5.89 4.47
N GLN A 148 12.31 -4.82 5.22
CA GLN A 148 13.25 -4.23 6.17
C GLN A 148 13.69 -5.23 7.24
N LYS A 149 12.75 -6.01 7.80
CA LYS A 149 13.05 -7.07 8.77
C LYS A 149 13.95 -8.16 8.19
N SER A 150 13.66 -8.63 6.98
CA SER A 150 14.49 -9.63 6.31
C SER A 150 15.92 -9.11 6.07
N ARG A 151 16.09 -7.84 5.68
CA ARG A 151 17.44 -7.26 5.47
C ARG A 151 18.25 -7.17 6.76
N GLN A 152 17.60 -6.94 7.89
CA GLN A 152 18.25 -6.80 9.20
C GLN A 152 18.51 -8.13 9.89
N SER A 153 17.61 -9.09 9.74
CA SER A 153 17.71 -10.42 10.35
C SER A 153 17.32 -11.46 9.31
N PRO A 154 18.23 -11.79 8.38
CA PRO A 154 17.93 -12.66 7.26
C PRO A 154 17.40 -14.02 7.72
N GLY A 155 16.29 -14.44 7.14
CA GLY A 155 15.65 -15.71 7.50
C GLY A 155 14.48 -16.03 6.57
N ILE A 156 14.29 -17.31 6.30
CA ILE A 156 13.25 -17.81 5.38
C ILE A 156 11.85 -17.38 5.85
N ILE A 157 11.61 -17.32 7.16
CA ILE A 157 10.30 -16.92 7.70
C ILE A 157 9.89 -15.52 7.23
N TRP A 158 10.82 -14.57 7.13
CA TRP A 158 10.52 -13.22 6.66
C TRP A 158 10.18 -13.20 5.17
N GLU A 159 10.83 -14.06 4.39
CA GLU A 159 10.55 -14.25 2.97
C GLU A 159 9.15 -14.85 2.76
N VAL A 160 8.78 -15.87 3.54
CA VAL A 160 7.45 -16.47 3.53
C VAL A 160 6.38 -15.43 3.90
N LEU A 161 6.56 -14.71 5.01
CA LEU A 161 5.62 -13.68 5.44
C LEU A 161 5.51 -12.55 4.40
N TYR A 162 6.62 -12.14 3.79
CA TYR A 162 6.63 -11.16 2.70
C TYR A 162 5.79 -11.66 1.52
N SER A 163 5.92 -12.95 1.17
CA SER A 163 5.12 -13.58 0.11
C SER A 163 3.63 -13.58 0.43
N VAL A 164 3.27 -13.95 1.68
CA VAL A 164 1.87 -13.91 2.16
C VAL A 164 1.30 -12.50 2.06
N SER A 165 2.10 -11.49 2.43
CA SER A 165 1.72 -10.08 2.29
C SER A 165 1.50 -9.70 0.82
N CYS A 166 2.38 -10.12 -0.09
CA CYS A 166 2.24 -9.84 -1.52
C CYS A 166 1.03 -10.52 -2.16
N VAL A 167 0.81 -11.80 -1.83
CA VAL A 167 -0.36 -12.57 -2.28
C VAL A 167 -1.65 -11.91 -1.77
N SER A 168 -1.68 -11.52 -0.51
CA SER A 168 -2.81 -10.78 0.07
C SER A 168 -3.03 -9.45 -0.63
N GLY A 169 -1.96 -8.74 -0.99
CA GLY A 169 -2.01 -7.50 -1.76
C GLY A 169 -2.66 -7.68 -3.14
N PHE A 170 -2.24 -8.69 -3.91
CA PHE A 170 -2.86 -9.00 -5.19
C PHE A 170 -4.32 -9.44 -5.08
N LEU A 171 -4.64 -10.20 -4.04
CA LEU A 171 -6.01 -10.63 -3.75
C LEU A 171 -6.90 -9.47 -3.26
N ALA A 172 -6.31 -8.45 -2.64
CA ALA A 172 -7.01 -7.22 -2.27
C ALA A 172 -7.27 -6.34 -3.50
N HIS A 173 -6.23 -6.11 -4.32
CA HIS A 173 -6.34 -5.34 -5.55
C HIS A 173 -5.13 -5.53 -6.49
N ALA A 174 -5.39 -5.61 -7.79
CA ALA A 174 -4.35 -5.61 -8.83
C ALA A 174 -3.40 -4.39 -8.80
N ALA A 175 -3.79 -3.28 -8.17
CA ALA A 175 -2.95 -2.10 -8.01
C ALA A 175 -1.66 -2.43 -7.24
N PHE A 176 -1.64 -3.49 -6.42
CA PHE A 176 -0.45 -3.96 -5.71
C PHE A 176 0.77 -4.16 -6.63
N LEU A 177 0.53 -4.42 -7.93
CA LEU A 177 1.56 -4.47 -8.97
C LEU A 177 2.47 -3.23 -8.98
N GLN A 178 1.95 -2.05 -8.65
CA GLN A 178 2.71 -0.79 -8.58
C GLN A 178 3.83 -0.82 -7.54
N TYR A 179 3.62 -1.53 -6.42
CA TYR A 179 4.66 -1.75 -5.41
C TYR A 179 5.52 -2.98 -5.75
N TRP A 180 4.89 -4.09 -6.16
CA TRP A 180 5.57 -5.36 -6.31
C TRP A 180 6.62 -5.34 -7.44
N LEU A 181 6.32 -4.72 -8.59
CA LEU A 181 7.27 -4.63 -9.70
C LEU A 181 8.60 -3.96 -9.30
N PRO A 182 8.64 -2.73 -8.74
CA PRO A 182 9.89 -2.15 -8.30
C PRO A 182 10.58 -2.93 -7.18
N ALA A 183 9.83 -3.56 -6.27
CA ALA A 183 10.41 -4.42 -5.25
C ALA A 183 11.11 -5.66 -5.83
N VAL A 184 10.54 -6.28 -6.88
CA VAL A 184 11.17 -7.36 -7.65
C VAL A 184 12.44 -6.85 -8.35
N LEU A 185 12.38 -5.69 -9.02
CA LEU A 185 13.55 -5.11 -9.68
C LEU A 185 14.69 -4.85 -8.69
N LEU A 186 14.39 -4.33 -7.49
CA LEU A 186 15.38 -4.16 -6.42
C LEU A 186 15.92 -5.49 -5.92
N THR A 187 15.06 -6.51 -5.79
CA THR A 187 15.47 -7.86 -5.37
C THR A 187 16.44 -8.46 -6.39
N CYS A 188 16.10 -8.40 -7.69
CA CYS A 188 16.98 -8.83 -8.78
C CYS A 188 18.29 -8.05 -8.79
N TRP A 189 18.24 -6.72 -8.65
CA TRP A 189 19.43 -5.87 -8.58
C TRP A 189 20.35 -6.25 -7.41
N SER A 190 19.78 -6.68 -6.29
CA SER A 190 20.55 -7.11 -5.11
C SER A 190 21.41 -8.36 -5.33
N PHE A 191 21.11 -9.16 -6.36
CA PHE A 191 21.91 -10.34 -6.73
C PHE A 191 23.20 -9.96 -7.44
N PHE A 192 23.25 -8.79 -8.08
CA PHE A 192 24.45 -8.29 -8.79
C PHE A 192 25.37 -7.45 -7.90
N ARG A 193 24.94 -7.12 -6.67
CA ARG A 193 25.80 -6.38 -5.72
C ARG A 193 26.77 -7.34 -5.03
N PRO A 194 28.06 -6.97 -4.89
CA PRO A 194 29.02 -7.76 -4.13
C PRO A 194 28.51 -7.99 -2.70
N ARG A 195 28.34 -9.25 -2.30
CA ARG A 195 27.99 -9.61 -0.92
C ARG A 195 29.27 -9.94 -0.15
N PRO A 196 29.41 -9.49 1.11
CA PRO A 196 30.48 -9.96 1.98
C PRO A 196 30.48 -11.49 1.99
N THR A 197 31.65 -12.11 1.87
CA THR A 197 31.83 -13.56 1.84
C THR A 197 31.33 -14.17 3.16
N SER A 198 30.07 -14.59 3.17
CA SER A 198 29.49 -15.46 4.20
C SER A 198 29.90 -16.92 3.90
N PRO A 199 30.03 -17.80 4.91
CA PRO A 199 30.30 -19.22 4.72
C PRO A 199 29.39 -19.83 3.64
N SER A 200 30.02 -20.58 2.74
CA SER A 200 29.63 -20.84 1.34
C SER A 200 28.26 -21.50 1.07
N GLY A 201 27.45 -21.83 2.08
CA GLY A 201 26.14 -22.47 1.90
C GLY A 201 24.91 -21.60 2.25
N GLN A 202 25.01 -20.73 3.26
CA GLN A 202 23.85 -19.97 3.75
C GLN A 202 23.36 -18.91 2.76
N ASN A 203 24.25 -18.40 1.91
CA ASN A 203 23.90 -17.42 0.89
C ASN A 203 22.97 -18.00 -0.18
N TYR A 204 23.16 -19.25 -0.61
CA TYR A 204 22.34 -19.85 -1.65
C TYR A 204 20.91 -20.12 -1.17
N VAL A 205 20.74 -20.62 0.06
CA VAL A 205 19.42 -20.86 0.64
C VAL A 205 18.60 -19.57 0.70
N LEU A 206 19.21 -18.47 1.15
CA LEU A 206 18.53 -17.18 1.22
C LEU A 206 18.22 -16.59 -0.16
N ILE A 207 19.15 -16.71 -1.13
CA ILE A 207 18.89 -16.28 -2.52
C ILE A 207 17.73 -17.08 -3.11
N THR A 208 17.74 -18.40 -2.96
CA THR A 208 16.65 -19.26 -3.42
C THR A 208 15.33 -18.88 -2.74
N ALA A 209 15.35 -18.63 -1.43
CA ALA A 209 14.16 -18.16 -0.72
C ALA A 209 13.66 -16.81 -1.26
N GLN A 210 14.54 -15.84 -1.53
CA GLN A 210 14.18 -14.56 -2.14
C GLN A 210 13.57 -14.74 -3.53
N VAL A 211 14.18 -15.56 -4.39
CA VAL A 211 13.65 -15.86 -5.73
C VAL A 211 12.28 -16.52 -5.64
N VAL A 212 12.12 -17.53 -4.78
CA VAL A 212 10.86 -18.26 -4.64
C VAL A 212 9.77 -17.37 -4.04
N PHE A 213 10.03 -16.76 -2.89
CA PHE A 213 8.99 -16.12 -2.09
C PHE A 213 8.75 -14.64 -2.43
N ARG A 214 9.73 -13.90 -2.97
CA ARG A 214 9.51 -12.51 -3.42
C ARG A 214 9.06 -12.41 -4.88
N ILE A 215 9.53 -13.33 -5.72
CA ILE A 215 9.34 -13.26 -7.18
C ILE A 215 8.40 -14.37 -7.67
N ALA A 216 8.82 -15.63 -7.58
CA ALA A 216 8.13 -16.72 -8.26
C ALA A 216 6.71 -16.95 -7.72
N LEU A 217 6.54 -17.02 -6.39
CA LEU A 217 5.24 -17.32 -5.77
C LEU A 217 4.23 -16.16 -5.95
N PRO A 218 4.53 -14.90 -5.60
CA PRO A 218 3.59 -13.80 -5.87
C PRO A 218 3.36 -13.59 -7.37
N GLY A 219 4.40 -13.77 -8.19
CA GLY A 219 4.30 -13.65 -9.65
C GLY A 219 3.41 -14.72 -10.27
N ALA A 220 3.56 -15.99 -9.86
CA ALA A 220 2.69 -17.08 -10.28
C ALA A 220 1.23 -16.80 -9.89
N TRP A 221 1.01 -16.23 -8.70
CA TRP A 221 -0.32 -15.89 -8.24
C TRP A 221 -0.94 -14.74 -9.01
N PHE A 222 -0.17 -13.67 -9.27
CA PHE A 222 -0.60 -12.59 -10.15
C PHE A 222 -0.92 -13.10 -11.56
N LEU A 223 -0.07 -13.95 -12.15
CA LEU A 223 -0.31 -14.52 -13.49
C LEU A 223 -1.58 -15.37 -13.53
N TRP A 224 -1.84 -16.16 -12.48
CA TRP A 224 -3.07 -16.93 -12.37
C TRP A 224 -4.30 -16.03 -12.29
N ILE A 225 -4.30 -15.01 -11.42
CA ILE A 225 -5.38 -14.01 -11.32
C ILE A 225 -5.56 -13.27 -12.65
N TRP A 226 -4.48 -12.88 -13.31
CA TRP A 226 -4.53 -12.20 -14.59
C TRP A 226 -5.19 -13.06 -15.67
N ARG A 227 -4.79 -14.33 -15.76
CA ARG A 227 -5.31 -15.26 -16.78
C ARG A 227 -6.78 -15.63 -16.56
N THR A 228 -7.20 -15.74 -15.30
CA THR A 228 -8.54 -16.17 -14.91
C THR A 228 -9.54 -15.02 -14.86
N ASN A 229 -9.10 -13.82 -14.47
CA ASN A 229 -9.96 -12.69 -14.18
C ASN A 229 -9.56 -11.41 -14.95
N LEU A 230 -8.37 -10.86 -14.69
CA LEU A 230 -8.03 -9.48 -15.10
C LEU A 230 -7.96 -9.29 -16.62
N SER A 231 -7.53 -10.31 -17.36
CA SER A 231 -7.44 -10.28 -18.83
C SER A 231 -8.80 -10.22 -19.54
N GLN A 232 -9.88 -10.54 -18.82
CA GLN A 232 -11.25 -10.54 -19.33
C GLN A 232 -12.14 -9.57 -18.55
N MET A 233 -11.53 -8.68 -17.76
CA MET A 233 -12.22 -7.77 -16.86
C MET A 233 -12.95 -6.70 -17.65
N GLN A 234 -14.23 -6.53 -17.34
CA GLN A 234 -15.07 -5.46 -17.89
C GLN A 234 -15.02 -4.23 -16.98
N VAL A 235 -14.99 -3.07 -17.60
CA VAL A 235 -15.04 -1.77 -16.91
C VAL A 235 -16.48 -1.48 -16.54
N ALA A 236 -16.75 -1.27 -15.26
CA ALA A 236 -18.08 -0.98 -14.73
C ALA A 236 -18.60 0.45 -15.07
N GLY A 237 -17.99 1.12 -16.05
CA GLY A 237 -18.30 2.49 -16.45
C GLY A 237 -17.73 3.55 -15.50
N GLY A 238 -18.28 4.77 -15.62
CA GLY A 238 -17.96 5.91 -14.77
C GLY A 238 -17.64 7.18 -15.58
N SER A 239 -17.46 8.30 -14.87
CA SER A 239 -17.27 9.60 -15.52
C SER A 239 -15.90 9.70 -16.18
N VAL A 240 -15.87 10.05 -17.47
CA VAL A 240 -14.63 10.40 -18.15
C VAL A 240 -14.21 11.79 -17.71
N VAL A 241 -13.07 11.88 -17.01
CA VAL A 241 -12.49 13.12 -16.50
C VAL A 241 -11.12 13.31 -17.13
N ALA A 242 -10.75 14.56 -17.45
CA ALA A 242 -9.43 14.86 -17.99
C ALA A 242 -8.32 14.40 -17.03
N TYR A 243 -7.31 13.72 -17.57
CA TYR A 243 -6.22 13.13 -16.78
C TYR A 243 -5.52 14.12 -15.84
N TRP A 244 -5.25 15.33 -16.33
CA TRP A 244 -4.59 16.36 -15.53
C TRP A 244 -5.40 16.73 -14.28
N LYS A 245 -6.73 16.75 -14.38
CA LYS A 245 -7.61 17.06 -13.25
C LYS A 245 -7.50 15.97 -12.19
N VAL A 246 -7.48 14.71 -12.60
CA VAL A 246 -7.32 13.57 -11.67
C VAL A 246 -5.97 13.63 -10.97
N ILE A 247 -4.90 13.96 -11.70
CA ILE A 247 -3.55 14.13 -11.13
C ILE A 247 -3.56 15.26 -10.09
N VAL A 248 -4.11 16.44 -10.43
CA VAL A 248 -4.18 17.60 -9.53
C VAL A 248 -5.01 17.29 -8.29
N ASP A 249 -6.20 16.69 -8.45
CA ASP A 249 -7.05 16.31 -7.33
C ASP A 249 -6.36 15.28 -6.43
N THR A 250 -5.70 14.27 -7.01
CA THR A 250 -4.96 13.25 -6.26
C THR A 250 -3.83 13.88 -5.44
N MET A 251 -3.02 14.76 -6.07
CA MET A 251 -1.93 15.45 -5.39
C MET A 251 -2.45 16.35 -4.27
N SER A 252 -3.55 17.07 -4.52
CA SER A 252 -4.22 17.92 -3.52
C SER A 252 -4.72 17.10 -2.32
N LEU A 253 -5.45 16.02 -2.59
CA LEU A 253 -5.98 15.12 -1.55
C LEU A 253 -4.86 14.44 -0.74
N SER A 254 -3.71 14.19 -1.36
CA SER A 254 -2.54 13.59 -0.69
C SER A 254 -1.95 14.50 0.41
N VAL A 255 -2.19 15.80 0.34
CA VAL A 255 -1.78 16.79 1.36
C VAL A 255 -2.98 17.34 2.14
N GLY A 256 -4.15 16.72 2.01
CA GLY A 256 -5.36 17.09 2.77
C GLY A 256 -6.07 18.35 2.26
N VAL A 257 -5.76 18.82 1.05
CA VAL A 257 -6.42 19.97 0.44
C VAL A 257 -7.60 19.50 -0.41
N SER A 258 -8.77 20.11 -0.18
CA SER A 258 -10.04 19.76 -0.83
C SER A 258 -9.96 19.86 -2.36
N PRO A 259 -10.58 18.93 -3.11
CA PRO A 259 -10.62 18.99 -4.57
C PRO A 259 -11.53 20.14 -5.01
N GLY A 260 -11.08 20.90 -6.02
CA GLY A 260 -11.77 22.11 -6.51
C GLY A 260 -10.79 23.26 -6.75
N LEU A 261 -10.90 23.92 -7.90
CA LEU A 261 -10.08 25.09 -8.19
C LEU A 261 -10.57 26.31 -7.39
N PRO A 262 -9.66 27.16 -6.87
CA PRO A 262 -8.19 27.13 -7.02
C PRO A 262 -7.44 26.27 -5.98
N ALA A 263 -8.10 25.81 -4.91
CA ALA A 263 -7.47 25.10 -3.80
C ALA A 263 -6.69 23.86 -4.25
N ALA A 264 -7.24 23.08 -5.18
CA ALA A 264 -6.59 21.87 -5.68
C ALA A 264 -5.24 22.14 -6.36
N ALA A 265 -5.10 23.25 -7.08
CA ALA A 265 -3.84 23.63 -7.70
C ALA A 265 -2.78 23.99 -6.65
N ILE A 266 -3.20 24.66 -5.56
CA ILE A 266 -2.32 24.99 -4.43
C ILE A 266 -1.86 23.71 -3.74
N GLY A 267 -2.79 22.80 -3.43
CA GLY A 267 -2.48 21.49 -2.84
C GLY A 267 -1.51 20.68 -3.71
N ALA A 268 -1.76 20.64 -5.02
CA ALA A 268 -0.85 19.97 -5.96
C ALA A 268 0.54 20.62 -6.00
N GLY A 269 0.63 21.95 -5.97
CA GLY A 269 1.90 22.67 -5.87
C GLY A 269 2.69 22.32 -4.61
N ILE A 270 2.02 22.29 -3.45
CA ILE A 270 2.62 21.88 -2.17
C ILE A 270 3.14 20.44 -2.26
N MET A 271 2.31 19.52 -2.75
CA MET A 271 2.68 18.11 -2.92
C MET A 271 3.92 17.94 -3.81
N LEU A 272 4.00 18.68 -4.92
CA LEU A 272 5.14 18.64 -5.83
C LEU A 272 6.43 19.09 -5.15
N ILE A 273 6.38 20.22 -4.43
CA ILE A 273 7.54 20.77 -3.70
C ILE A 273 8.02 19.78 -2.63
N LEU A 274 7.09 19.25 -1.82
CA LEU A 274 7.41 18.24 -0.81
C LEU A 274 8.01 16.98 -1.44
N SER A 275 7.48 16.53 -2.58
CA SER A 275 8.00 15.36 -3.31
C SER A 275 9.46 15.56 -3.74
N LEU A 276 9.83 16.76 -4.21
CA LEU A 276 11.21 17.07 -4.57
C LEU A 276 12.16 16.99 -3.36
N PHE A 277 11.74 17.53 -2.21
CA PHE A 277 12.54 17.46 -0.98
C PHE A 277 12.67 16.02 -0.48
N VAL A 278 11.58 15.26 -0.45
CA VAL A 278 11.56 13.86 -0.02
C VAL A 278 12.43 13.00 -0.93
N VAL A 279 12.31 13.13 -2.26
CA VAL A 279 13.14 12.37 -3.21
C VAL A 279 14.62 12.74 -3.04
N ARG A 280 14.95 14.02 -2.92
CA ARG A 280 16.33 14.47 -2.68
C ARG A 280 16.89 13.91 -1.37
N PHE A 281 16.08 13.88 -0.32
CA PHE A 281 16.44 13.27 0.97
C PHE A 281 16.72 11.78 0.79
N LEU A 282 15.79 11.02 0.21
CA LEU A 282 15.94 9.58 0.01
C LEU A 282 17.11 9.22 -0.91
N LEU A 283 17.35 9.98 -1.98
CA LEU A 283 18.51 9.73 -2.86
C LEU A 283 19.85 9.85 -2.12
N LYS A 284 19.91 10.68 -1.07
CA LYS A 284 21.11 10.84 -0.24
C LYS A 284 21.21 9.80 0.87
N THR A 285 20.10 9.45 1.51
CA THR A 285 20.09 8.61 2.72
C THR A 285 19.80 7.15 2.40
N GLU A 286 18.82 6.88 1.53
CA GLU A 286 18.26 5.55 1.26
C GLU A 286 17.83 5.40 -0.21
N PRO A 287 18.79 5.22 -1.15
CA PRO A 287 18.51 5.26 -2.59
C PRO A 287 17.59 4.14 -3.07
N ASN A 288 17.54 3.00 -2.36
CA ASN A 288 16.59 1.93 -2.68
C ASN A 288 15.14 2.37 -2.42
N ASP A 289 14.89 3.17 -1.39
CA ASP A 289 13.56 3.69 -1.06
C ASP A 289 13.16 4.80 -2.03
N ALA A 290 14.12 5.64 -2.45
CA ALA A 290 13.90 6.59 -3.54
C ALA A 290 13.48 5.90 -4.83
N PHE A 291 14.17 4.81 -5.20
CA PHE A 291 13.81 3.99 -6.36
C PHE A 291 12.39 3.44 -6.24
N LEU A 292 12.06 2.84 -5.09
CA LEU A 292 10.74 2.28 -4.84
C LEU A 292 9.64 3.35 -4.98
N LEU A 293 9.85 4.53 -4.39
CA LEU A 293 8.91 5.64 -4.47
C LEU A 293 8.71 6.12 -5.92
N ILE A 294 9.80 6.45 -6.63
CA ILE A 294 9.73 6.99 -7.99
C ILE A 294 9.07 5.98 -8.93
N PHE A 295 9.45 4.71 -8.86
CA PHE A 295 8.87 3.69 -9.74
C PHE A 295 7.39 3.45 -9.42
N SER A 296 7.02 3.37 -8.14
CA SER A 296 5.64 3.09 -7.75
C SER A 296 4.70 4.28 -8.02
N ALA A 297 5.19 5.52 -7.85
CA ALA A 297 4.37 6.72 -7.97
C ALA A 297 4.32 7.29 -9.40
N VAL A 298 5.37 7.07 -10.20
CA VAL A 298 5.50 7.71 -11.53
C VAL A 298 5.62 6.66 -12.63
N VAL A 299 6.65 5.81 -12.58
CA VAL A 299 7.02 4.95 -13.72
C VAL A 299 5.96 3.89 -13.99
N VAL A 300 5.55 3.11 -12.98
CA VAL A 300 4.58 2.03 -13.18
C VAL A 300 3.20 2.59 -13.54
N PRO A 301 2.64 3.60 -12.86
CA PRO A 301 1.40 4.22 -13.30
C PRO A 301 1.47 4.74 -14.74
N ALA A 302 2.55 5.43 -15.14
CA ALA A 302 2.71 5.92 -16.51
C ALA A 302 2.70 4.78 -17.54
N ILE A 303 3.43 3.68 -17.28
CA ILE A 303 3.41 2.49 -18.15
C ILE A 303 2.01 1.89 -18.21
N LEU A 304 1.32 1.76 -17.08
CA LEU A 304 -0.04 1.21 -17.05
C LEU A 304 -1.03 2.07 -17.84
N LEU A 305 -0.91 3.41 -17.76
CA LEU A 305 -1.76 4.30 -18.55
C LEU A 305 -1.52 4.15 -20.05
N LEU A 306 -0.26 4.02 -20.47
CA LEU A 306 0.12 3.79 -21.87
C LEU A 306 -0.37 2.43 -22.38
N VAL A 307 -0.23 1.37 -21.58
CA VAL A 307 -0.57 0.00 -21.97
C VAL A 307 -2.08 -0.24 -21.93
N MET A 308 -2.78 0.26 -20.92
CA MET A 308 -4.21 -0.01 -20.74
C MET A 308 -5.09 0.88 -21.62
N ASN A 309 -4.57 2.00 -22.14
CA ASN A 309 -5.30 2.97 -22.96
C ASN A 309 -6.68 3.34 -22.37
N ARG A 310 -6.76 3.51 -21.05
CA ARG A 310 -8.00 3.78 -20.33
C ARG A 310 -8.33 5.27 -20.35
N GLN A 311 -9.58 5.59 -20.68
CA GLN A 311 -10.09 6.97 -20.64
C GLN A 311 -10.62 7.35 -19.25
N ASP A 312 -10.90 6.37 -18.40
CA ASP A 312 -11.41 6.50 -17.05
C ASP A 312 -10.27 6.33 -16.03
N ILE A 313 -9.72 7.43 -15.51
CA ILE A 313 -8.71 7.42 -14.44
C ILE A 313 -9.31 8.02 -13.18
N TYR A 314 -9.00 7.43 -12.02
CA TYR A 314 -9.44 7.89 -10.71
C TYR A 314 -8.27 8.02 -9.73
N PRO A 315 -8.40 8.82 -8.66
CA PRO A 315 -7.35 8.99 -7.65
C PRO A 315 -6.82 7.67 -7.06
N ARG A 316 -7.68 6.67 -6.90
CA ARG A 316 -7.33 5.32 -6.41
C ARG A 316 -6.22 4.63 -7.21
N TYR A 317 -6.02 4.99 -8.47
CA TYR A 317 -4.93 4.43 -9.29
C TYR A 317 -3.54 4.95 -8.92
N PHE A 318 -3.46 5.99 -8.11
CA PHE A 318 -2.20 6.54 -7.59
C PHE A 318 -2.03 6.25 -6.09
N LEU A 319 -2.94 5.49 -5.48
CA LEU A 319 -3.00 5.30 -4.03
C LEU A 319 -1.68 4.79 -3.44
N ILE A 320 -1.02 3.84 -4.10
CA ILE A 320 0.27 3.30 -3.63
C ILE A 320 1.38 4.34 -3.71
N GLY A 321 1.42 5.13 -4.79
CA GLY A 321 2.35 6.25 -4.91
C GLY A 321 2.18 7.27 -3.78
N THR A 322 0.93 7.65 -3.49
CA THR A 322 0.61 8.58 -2.40
C THR A 322 0.96 8.01 -1.02
N LEU A 323 0.72 6.71 -0.82
CA LEU A 323 1.02 6.00 0.42
C LEU A 323 2.54 5.97 0.70
N LEU A 324 3.34 5.59 -0.28
CA LEU A 324 4.80 5.56 -0.15
C LEU A 324 5.40 6.96 -0.03
N PHE A 325 4.82 7.96 -0.71
CA PHE A 325 5.19 9.35 -0.53
C PHE A 325 4.95 9.80 0.92
N GLN A 326 3.76 9.56 1.46
CA GLN A 326 3.39 9.94 2.82
C GLN A 326 4.28 9.26 3.88
N LEU A 327 4.61 7.98 3.67
CA LEU A 327 5.55 7.24 4.51
C LEU A 327 6.95 7.87 4.49
N SER A 328 7.42 8.28 3.30
CA SER A 328 8.72 8.94 3.12
C SER A 328 8.74 10.35 3.68
N LEU A 329 7.62 11.08 3.54
CA LEU A 329 7.43 12.42 4.08
C LEU A 329 7.54 12.42 5.62
N ALA A 330 6.92 11.45 6.29
CA ALA A 330 7.02 11.27 7.73
C ALA A 330 8.46 11.15 8.22
N ARG A 331 9.27 10.35 7.51
CA ARG A 331 10.68 10.12 7.84
C ARG A 331 11.53 11.36 7.58
N TRP A 332 11.26 12.08 6.49
CA TRP A 332 11.94 13.32 6.19
C TRP A 332 11.67 14.38 7.25
N ILE A 333 10.40 14.61 7.63
CA ILE A 333 10.03 15.57 8.68
C ILE A 333 10.70 15.23 10.00
N ALA A 334 10.67 13.96 10.42
CA ALA A 334 11.33 13.52 11.64
C ALA A 334 12.84 13.79 11.61
N SER A 335 13.50 13.56 10.46
CA SER A 335 14.93 13.81 10.32
C SER A 335 15.32 15.29 10.45
N LEU A 336 14.43 16.21 10.08
CA LEU A 336 14.68 17.65 10.24
C LEU A 336 14.66 18.06 11.72
N LEU A 337 13.77 17.46 12.51
CA LEU A 337 13.61 17.77 13.93
C LEU A 337 14.69 17.10 14.79
N GLU A 338 15.18 15.93 14.39
CA GLU A 338 16.30 15.26 15.07
C GLU A 338 17.65 15.96 14.85
N THR A 339 17.80 16.79 13.80
CA THR A 339 19.04 17.52 13.53
C THR A 339 19.23 18.78 14.37
N GLU A 340 18.19 19.28 15.04
CA GLU A 340 18.28 20.47 15.90
C GLU A 340 18.84 20.14 17.30
N ASP A 341 18.73 18.88 17.73
CA ASP A 341 19.43 18.36 18.90
C ASP A 341 20.85 17.93 18.48
N GLY A 342 21.79 18.88 18.49
CA GLY A 342 23.21 18.66 18.16
C GLY A 342 23.87 17.48 18.90
N PRO A 343 25.09 17.07 18.50
CA PRO A 343 25.70 15.81 18.94
C PRO A 343 25.93 15.79 20.45
N GLN A 344 24.98 15.21 21.19
CA GLN A 344 25.23 14.61 22.50
C GLN A 344 25.32 13.09 22.31
N ARG A 345 26.49 12.63 21.86
CA ARG A 345 27.17 11.40 22.31
C ARG A 345 28.49 11.19 21.59
#